data_AF-A0A939AI89-F1
#
_entry.id   AF-A0A939AI89-F1
#
_cell.length_a   1.000
_cell.length_b   1.000
_cell.length_c   1.000
_cell.angle_alpha   90.00
_cell.angle_beta   90.00
_cell.angle_gamma   90.00
#
_symmetry.space_group_name_H-M   'P 1'
#
loop_
_entity.id
_entity.type
_entity.pdbx_description
1 polymer ?
#
loop_
_entity_poly.entity_id
_entity_poly.type
_entity_poly.pdbx_seq_one_letter_code
_entity_poly.pdbx_strand_id
1 'polypeptide(L)'
;MVPATRLYERRLGRVIQECLAARKELLLEMGGLDRAPALATVRARRLGERFLTRFAALRREIEVTPVPSGGTRCQGALRRWIDLHVRACDALARLGFGSDLRPIGAAARYIGDARLAAREFNRAHRVFAAPLAA
;
A
#
# COMPACT_ATOMS: atom_id res chain seq x y z
N MET A 1 12.43 -8.39 -28.81
CA MET A 1 12.88 -8.37 -27.40
C MET A 1 12.37 -7.10 -26.74
N VAL A 2 11.58 -7.20 -25.66
CA VAL A 2 11.12 -6.01 -24.92
C VAL A 2 12.27 -5.52 -24.03
N PRO A 3 12.65 -4.23 -24.07
CA PRO A 3 13.67 -3.70 -23.16
C PRO A 3 13.31 -3.96 -21.70
N ALA A 4 14.28 -4.36 -20.87
CA ALA A 4 14.07 -4.65 -19.44
C ALA A 4 13.33 -3.51 -18.71
N THR A 5 13.60 -2.26 -19.10
CA THR A 5 12.91 -1.06 -18.62
C THR A 5 11.40 -1.08 -18.89
N ARG A 6 10.95 -1.46 -20.09
CA ARG A 6 9.52 -1.52 -20.43
C ARG A 6 8.79 -2.67 -19.71
N LEU A 7 9.49 -3.75 -19.38
CA LEU A 7 8.93 -4.82 -18.56
C LEU A 7 8.76 -4.37 -17.10
N TYR A 8 9.79 -3.70 -16.56
CA TYR A 8 9.75 -3.09 -15.24
C TYR A 8 8.59 -2.10 -15.09
N GLU A 9 8.44 -1.16 -16.04
CA GLU A 9 7.36 -0.16 -16.02
C GLU A 9 5.96 -0.79 -16.04
N ARG A 10 5.75 -1.78 -16.91
CA ARG A 10 4.45 -2.49 -16.97
C ARG A 10 4.13 -3.18 -15.66
N ARG A 11 5.13 -3.83 -15.05
CA ARG A 11 4.95 -4.54 -13.78
C ARG A 11 4.69 -3.56 -12.64
N LEU A 12 5.46 -2.47 -12.58
CA LEU A 12 5.28 -1.40 -11.61
C LEU A 12 3.89 -0.76 -11.74
N GLY A 13 3.47 -0.45 -12.97
CA GLY A 13 2.16 0.09 -13.29
C GLY A 13 1.02 -0.82 -12.82
N ARG A 14 1.12 -2.13 -13.06
CA ARG A 14 0.17 -3.12 -12.55
C ARG A 14 0.07 -3.09 -11.03
N VAL A 15 1.20 -3.20 -10.33
CA VAL A 15 1.22 -3.18 -8.85
C VAL A 15 0.60 -1.90 -8.31
N ILE A 16 0.90 -0.75 -8.92
CA ILE A 16 0.34 0.54 -8.51
C ILE A 16 -1.18 0.53 -8.66
N GLN A 17 -1.71 0.08 -9.80
CA GLN A 17 -3.17 0.01 -10.01
C GLN A 17 -3.84 -0.90 -8.98
N GLU A 18 -3.26 -2.08 -8.73
CA GLU A 18 -3.79 -3.01 -7.73
C GLU A 18 -3.73 -2.47 -6.30
N CYS A 19 -2.63 -1.79 -5.94
CA CYS A 19 -2.51 -1.12 -4.65
C CYS A 19 -3.51 0.04 -4.50
N LEU A 20 -3.72 0.84 -5.55
CA LEU A 20 -4.69 1.94 -5.54
C LEU A 20 -6.11 1.41 -5.38
N ALA A 21 -6.46 0.32 -6.07
CA ALA A 21 -7.74 -0.35 -5.93
C ALA A 21 -7.93 -0.89 -4.50
N ALA A 22 -6.94 -1.62 -3.97
CA ALA A 22 -6.97 -2.15 -2.61
C ALA A 22 -7.09 -1.04 -1.56
N ARG A 23 -6.35 0.06 -1.73
CA ARG A 23 -6.40 1.22 -0.84
C ARG A 23 -7.77 1.89 -0.87
N LYS A 24 -8.35 2.09 -2.05
CA LYS A 24 -9.68 2.70 -2.19
C LYS A 24 -10.73 1.87 -1.45
N GLU A 25 -10.71 0.55 -1.65
CA GLU A 25 -11.60 -0.39 -0.99
C GLU A 25 -11.42 -0.36 0.54
N LEU A 26 -10.18 -0.44 1.03
CA LEU A 26 -9.85 -0.35 2.45
C LEU A 26 -10.39 0.95 3.08
N LEU A 27 -10.18 2.10 2.44
CA LEU A 27 -10.64 3.39 2.96
C LEU A 27 -12.17 3.50 3.02
N LEU A 28 -12.86 2.99 2.00
CA LEU A 28 -14.33 2.97 1.98
C LEU A 28 -14.87 2.13 3.12
N GLU A 29 -14.29 0.95 3.36
CA GLU A 29 -14.74 0.06 4.42
C GLU A 29 -14.36 0.57 5.82
N MET A 30 -13.18 1.20 5.96
CA MET A 30 -12.80 1.89 7.20
C MET A 30 -13.75 3.04 7.54
N GLY A 31 -14.17 3.84 6.56
CA GLY A 31 -15.16 4.91 6.76
C GLY A 31 -16.55 4.40 7.17
N GLY A 32 -16.82 3.10 6.99
CA GLY A 32 -18.04 2.45 7.45
C GLY A 32 -18.00 1.92 8.89
N LEU A 33 -16.85 1.96 9.57
CA LEU A 33 -16.69 1.39 10.91
C LEU A 33 -17.51 2.14 11.97
N ASP A 34 -17.67 3.46 11.82
CA ASP A 34 -18.39 4.30 12.78
C ASP A 34 -19.91 4.05 12.79
N ARG A 35 -20.45 3.37 11.76
CA ARG A 35 -21.90 3.11 11.65
C ARG A 35 -22.43 2.08 12.64
N ALA A 36 -21.57 1.22 13.19
CA ALA A 36 -21.95 0.21 14.16
C ALA A 36 -20.81 -0.03 15.17
N PRO A 37 -20.66 0.85 16.17
CA PRO A 37 -19.53 0.83 17.10
C PRO A 37 -19.35 -0.52 17.82
N ALA A 38 -20.47 -1.18 18.17
CA ALA A 38 -20.47 -2.49 18.82
C ALA A 38 -19.80 -3.60 17.99
N LEU A 39 -19.75 -3.45 16.66
CA LEU A 39 -19.12 -4.41 15.73
C LEU A 39 -17.85 -3.85 15.08
N ALA A 40 -17.44 -2.63 15.43
CA ALA A 40 -16.34 -1.95 14.76
C ALA A 40 -15.02 -2.70 14.89
N THR A 41 -14.70 -3.25 16.07
CA THR A 41 -13.47 -4.02 16.31
C THR A 41 -13.43 -5.33 15.51
N VAL A 42 -14.53 -6.07 15.48
CA VAL A 42 -14.66 -7.32 14.70
C VAL A 42 -14.54 -7.05 13.20
N ARG A 43 -15.21 -6.00 12.71
CA ARG A 43 -15.12 -5.60 11.29
C ARG A 43 -13.71 -5.14 10.94
N ALA A 44 -13.13 -4.26 11.75
CA ALA A 44 -11.77 -3.76 11.58
C ALA A 44 -10.76 -4.91 11.53
N ARG A 45 -10.87 -5.90 12.42
CA ARG A 45 -10.03 -7.10 12.39
C ARG A 45 -10.11 -7.84 11.06
N ARG A 46 -11.33 -8.15 10.59
CA ARG A 46 -11.55 -8.84 9.30
C ARG A 46 -11.00 -8.04 8.12
N LEU A 47 -11.14 -6.72 8.15
CA LEU A 47 -10.51 -5.84 7.15
C LEU A 47 -9.00 -5.99 7.18
N GLY A 48 -8.40 -5.91 8.37
CA GLY A 48 -6.97 -6.10 8.58
C GLY A 48 -6.48 -7.41 7.98
N GLU A 49 -7.07 -8.53 8.35
CA GLU A 49 -6.70 -9.88 7.87
C GLU A 49 -6.80 -9.99 6.34
N ARG A 50 -7.90 -9.50 5.75
CA ARG A 50 -8.15 -9.56 4.32
C ARG A 50 -7.14 -8.72 3.53
N PHE A 51 -6.95 -7.45 3.91
CA PHE A 51 -6.08 -6.55 3.16
C PHE A 51 -4.59 -6.77 3.46
N LEU A 52 -4.24 -7.31 4.64
CA LEU A 52 -2.86 -7.67 4.97
C LEU A 52 -2.30 -8.65 3.95
N THR A 53 -3.02 -9.72 3.67
CA THR A 53 -2.61 -10.73 2.68
C THR A 53 -2.43 -10.10 1.29
N ARG A 54 -3.35 -9.23 0.88
CA ARG A 54 -3.32 -8.55 -0.42
C ARG A 54 -2.12 -7.60 -0.55
N PHE A 55 -1.88 -6.73 0.42
CA PHE A 55 -0.72 -5.82 0.38
C PHE A 55 0.61 -6.56 0.54
N ALA A 56 0.67 -7.64 1.33
CA ALA A 56 1.87 -8.46 1.44
C ALA A 56 2.23 -9.14 0.11
N ALA A 57 1.24 -9.63 -0.65
CA ALA A 57 1.46 -10.18 -1.98
C ALA A 57 2.03 -9.12 -2.95
N LEU A 58 1.45 -7.92 -2.96
CA LEU A 58 1.91 -6.80 -3.80
C LEU A 58 3.32 -6.34 -3.42
N ARG A 59 3.63 -6.32 -2.12
CA ARG A 59 4.98 -6.04 -1.61
C ARG A 59 5.98 -7.06 -2.14
N ARG A 60 5.67 -8.35 -2.01
CA ARG A 60 6.54 -9.45 -2.47
C ARG A 60 6.76 -9.37 -3.97
N GLU A 61 5.73 -9.03 -4.75
CA GLU A 61 5.88 -8.85 -6.18
C GLU A 61 6.89 -7.74 -6.53
N ILE A 62 6.84 -6.61 -5.82
CA ILE A 62 7.81 -5.54 -6.00
C ILE A 62 9.20 -5.98 -5.61
N GLU A 63 9.36 -6.68 -4.49
CA GLU A 63 10.68 -7.14 -4.00
C GLU A 63 11.38 -8.07 -4.99
N VAL A 64 10.64 -8.91 -5.73
CA VAL A 64 11.21 -9.83 -6.73
C VAL A 64 11.29 -9.22 -8.14
N THR A 65 10.81 -7.98 -8.33
CA THR A 65 10.86 -7.31 -9.63
C THR A 65 12.26 -6.74 -9.87
N PRO A 66 12.99 -7.16 -10.93
CA PRO A 66 14.30 -6.62 -11.26
C PRO A 66 14.23 -5.12 -11.56
N VAL A 67 15.19 -4.35 -11.06
CA VAL A 67 15.19 -2.90 -11.16
C VAL A 67 16.23 -2.44 -12.18
N PRO A 68 15.84 -1.70 -13.23
CA PRO A 68 16.80 -1.09 -14.15
C PRO A 68 17.55 0.06 -13.46
N SER A 69 18.68 0.46 -14.05
CA SER A 69 19.43 1.64 -13.57
C SER A 69 18.51 2.87 -13.48
N GLY A 70 18.61 3.62 -12.37
CA GLY A 70 17.74 4.76 -12.07
C GLY A 70 16.37 4.42 -11.46
N GLY A 71 15.91 3.16 -11.50
CA GLY A 71 14.61 2.73 -10.97
C GLY A 71 14.57 2.52 -9.45
N THR A 72 15.73 2.44 -8.79
CA THR A 72 15.85 2.07 -7.36
C THR A 72 15.06 3.00 -6.44
N ARG A 73 15.11 4.31 -6.69
CA ARG A 73 14.37 5.28 -5.87
C ARG A 73 12.87 5.15 -6.04
N CYS A 74 12.41 4.86 -7.25
CA CYS A 74 11.00 4.64 -7.57
C CYS A 74 10.47 3.39 -6.85
N GLN A 75 11.19 2.26 -6.98
CA GLN A 75 10.84 1.02 -6.31
C GLN A 75 10.89 1.15 -4.78
N GLY A 76 11.91 1.82 -4.23
CA GLY A 76 12.05 2.04 -2.78
C GLY A 76 10.90 2.85 -2.18
N ALA A 77 10.48 3.92 -2.85
CA ALA A 77 9.33 4.72 -2.43
C ALA A 77 8.01 3.93 -2.54
N LEU A 78 7.82 3.15 -3.60
CA LEU A 78 6.64 2.29 -3.74
C LEU A 78 6.59 1.22 -2.65
N ARG A 79 7.72 0.55 -2.38
CA ARG A 79 7.83 -0.44 -1.30
C ARG A 79 7.45 0.18 0.04
N ARG A 80 8.00 1.36 0.37
CA ARG A 80 7.66 2.09 1.61
C ARG A 80 6.17 2.42 1.68
N TRP A 81 5.55 2.80 0.56
CA TRP A 81 4.12 3.08 0.51
C TRP A 81 3.29 1.81 0.79
N ILE A 82 3.64 0.67 0.19
CA ILE A 82 2.98 -0.62 0.46
C ILE A 82 3.20 -1.05 1.92
N ASP A 83 4.41 -0.91 2.45
CA ASP A 83 4.76 -1.27 3.84
C ASP A 83 3.90 -0.54 4.87
N LEU A 84 3.58 0.73 4.62
CA LEU A 84 2.68 1.49 5.49
C LEU A 84 1.25 0.93 5.48
N HIS A 85 0.78 0.44 4.34
CA HIS A 85 -0.53 -0.23 4.25
C HIS A 85 -0.49 -1.61 4.91
N VAL A 86 0.59 -2.37 4.76
CA VAL A 86 0.80 -3.64 5.48
C VAL A 86 0.76 -3.40 6.99
N ARG A 87 1.48 -2.39 7.51
CA ARG A 87 1.46 -2.04 8.93
C ARG A 87 0.09 -1.57 9.41
N ALA A 88 -0.65 -0.83 8.58
CA ALA A 88 -2.03 -0.47 8.89
C ALA A 88 -2.92 -1.71 9.03
N CYS A 89 -2.84 -2.64 8.07
CA CYS A 89 -3.64 -3.86 8.10
C CYS A 89 -3.25 -4.80 9.25
N ASP A 90 -1.95 -4.93 9.55
CA ASP A 90 -1.45 -5.69 10.71
C ASP A 90 -1.97 -5.10 12.03
N ALA A 91 -1.96 -3.78 12.18
CA ALA A 91 -2.55 -3.13 13.35
C ALA A 91 -4.03 -3.47 13.51
N LEU A 92 -4.81 -3.42 12.43
CA LEU A 92 -6.22 -3.81 12.45
C LEU A 92 -6.42 -5.31 12.76
N ALA A 93 -5.61 -6.19 12.16
CA ALA A 93 -5.70 -7.64 12.34
C ALA A 93 -5.42 -8.09 13.78
N ARG A 94 -4.65 -7.30 14.54
CA ARG A 94 -4.34 -7.55 15.96
C ARG A 94 -5.44 -7.12 16.93
N LEU A 95 -6.55 -6.54 16.44
CA LEU A 95 -7.68 -6.20 17.30
C LEU A 95 -8.27 -7.45 17.98
N GLY A 96 -8.32 -7.42 19.30
CA GLY A 96 -9.00 -8.44 20.11
C GLY A 96 -10.49 -8.14 20.31
N PHE A 97 -11.16 -8.97 21.12
CA PHE A 97 -12.57 -8.80 21.50
C PHE A 97 -12.82 -7.70 22.56
N GLY A 98 -11.85 -6.81 22.79
CA GLY A 98 -11.93 -5.73 23.78
C GLY A 98 -12.35 -4.38 23.18
N SER A 99 -12.47 -3.38 24.05
CA SER A 99 -12.74 -1.97 23.69
C SER A 99 -11.47 -1.18 23.30
N ASP A 100 -10.35 -1.85 23.03
CA ASP A 100 -9.10 -1.19 22.66
C ASP A 100 -9.15 -0.70 21.19
N LEU A 101 -9.37 0.60 21.03
CA LEU A 101 -9.41 1.27 19.72
C LEU A 101 -8.04 1.81 19.28
N ARG A 102 -6.99 1.69 20.10
CA ARG A 102 -5.64 2.19 19.74
C ARG A 102 -5.13 1.61 18.42
N PRO A 103 -5.36 0.33 18.07
CA PRO A 103 -4.90 -0.20 16.79
C PRO A 103 -5.59 0.45 15.57
N ILE A 104 -6.85 0.90 15.71
CA ILE A 104 -7.55 1.64 14.65
C ILE A 104 -6.88 3.01 14.44
N GLY A 105 -6.55 3.71 15.53
CA GLY A 105 -5.80 4.97 15.47
C GLY A 105 -4.40 4.79 14.86
N ALA A 106 -3.70 3.71 15.21
CA ALA A 106 -2.41 3.37 14.62
C ALA A 106 -2.53 3.09 13.11
N ALA A 107 -3.55 2.36 12.68
CA ALA A 107 -3.83 2.12 11.27
C ALA A 107 -4.10 3.42 10.50
N ALA A 108 -4.92 4.30 11.05
CA ALA A 108 -5.20 5.62 10.47
C ALA A 108 -3.92 6.46 10.32
N ARG A 109 -3.03 6.45 11.32
CA ARG A 109 -1.73 7.12 11.25
C ARG A 109 -0.86 6.57 10.11
N TYR A 110 -0.70 5.24 10.00
CA TYR A 110 0.08 4.64 8.91
C TYR A 110 -0.47 4.98 7.52
N ILE A 111 -1.80 4.99 7.37
CA ILE A 111 -2.47 5.41 6.13
C ILE A 111 -2.19 6.90 5.83
N GLY A 112 -2.16 7.74 6.87
CA GLY A 112 -1.76 9.14 6.77
C GLY A 112 -0.31 9.30 6.29
N ASP A 113 0.62 8.60 6.92
CA ASP A 113 2.05 8.61 6.58
C ASP A 113 2.32 8.12 5.15
N ALA A 114 1.47 7.21 4.65
CA ALA A 114 1.57 6.71 3.28
C ALA A 114 1.44 7.83 2.23
N ARG A 115 0.82 8.97 2.56
CA ARG A 115 0.76 10.13 1.66
C ARG A 115 2.14 10.71 1.37
N LEU A 116 3.06 10.67 2.33
CA LEU A 116 4.44 11.14 2.15
C LEU A 116 5.21 10.21 1.20
N ALA A 117 5.11 8.89 1.42
CA ALA A 117 5.72 7.89 0.53
C ALA A 117 5.18 7.97 -0.91
N ALA A 118 3.87 8.24 -1.08
CA ALA A 118 3.28 8.46 -2.40
C ALA A 118 3.83 9.71 -3.11
N ARG A 119 4.07 10.81 -2.38
CA ARG A 119 4.70 12.01 -2.93
C ARG A 119 6.14 11.75 -3.35
N GLU A 120 6.90 11.03 -2.53
CA GLU A 120 8.26 10.60 -2.87
C GLU A 120 8.28 9.72 -4.12
N PHE A 121 7.36 8.77 -4.22
CA PHE A 121 7.18 7.92 -5.40
C PHE A 121 6.90 8.76 -6.65
N ASN A 122 5.90 9.65 -6.61
CA ASN A 122 5.56 10.50 -7.75
C ASN A 122 6.74 11.36 -8.21
N ARG A 123 7.55 11.87 -7.28
CA ARG A 123 8.77 12.63 -7.59
C ARG A 123 9.82 11.74 -8.28
N ALA A 124 10.08 10.57 -7.73
CA ALA A 124 11.05 9.63 -8.28
C ALA A 124 10.63 9.11 -9.66
N HIS A 125 9.34 8.82 -9.84
CA HIS A 125 8.76 8.36 -11.10
C HIS A 125 8.91 9.40 -12.22
N ARG A 126 8.67 10.69 -11.94
CA ARG A 126 8.90 11.76 -12.93
C ARG A 126 10.35 11.85 -13.39
N VAL A 127 11.30 11.73 -12.46
CA VAL A 127 12.73 11.74 -12.79
C VAL A 127 13.11 10.52 -13.62
N PHE A 128 12.58 9.35 -13.28
CA PHE A 128 12.84 8.10 -14.00
C PHE A 128 12.23 8.08 -15.41
N ALA A 129 11.03 8.64 -15.59
CA ALA A 129 10.33 8.66 -16.86
C ALA A 129 10.83 9.74 -17.83
N ALA A 130 11.48 10.81 -17.34
CA ALA A 130 11.92 11.93 -18.18
C ALA A 130 12.87 11.52 -19.32
N PRO A 131 13.89 10.66 -19.12
CA PRO A 131 14.77 10.20 -20.20
C PRO A 131 14.09 9.23 -21.20
N LEU A 132 12.90 8.71 -20.89
CA LEU A 132 12.19 7.75 -21.74
C LEU A 132 11.18 8.41 -22.68
N ALA A 133 10.90 9.70 -22.46
CA ALA A 133 9.99 10.52 -23.28
C ALA A 133 10.72 11.43 -24.28
N ALA A 134 12.06 11.48 -24.21
CA ALA A 134 12.95 12.17 -25.15
C ALA A 134 13.44 11.21 -26.22
#